data_AF-A0A511V6Y3-F1
#
_entry.id   AF-A0A511V6Y3-F1
#
_cell.length_a   1.000
_cell.length_b   1.000
_cell.length_c   1.000
_cell.angle_alpha   90.00
_cell.angle_beta   90.00
_cell.angle_gamma   90.00
#
_symmetry.space_group_name_H-M   'P 1'
#
loop_
_entity.id
_entity.type
_entity.pdbx_description
1 polymer ?
#
loop_
_entity_poly.entity_id
_entity_poly.type
_entity_poly.pdbx_seq_one_letter_code
_entity_poly.pdbx_strand_id
1 'polypeptide(L)' 'MNIVFTELTCRSCGVKLTEYEAEEKDALCMECYNEKNAEVLAGMN' A
#
# COMPACT_ATOMS: atom_id res chain seq x y z
N MET A 1 28.38 -2.53 9.62
CA MET A 1 26.90 -2.55 9.73
C MET A 1 26.38 -2.10 8.37
N ASN A 2 25.99 -3.04 7.50
CA ASN A 2 25.41 -2.70 6.19
C ASN A 2 23.98 -2.25 6.45
N ILE A 3 23.72 -0.95 6.41
CA ILE A 3 22.36 -0.41 6.45
C ILE A 3 21.77 -0.67 5.07
N VAL A 4 21.04 -1.76 4.93
CA VAL A 4 20.21 -1.99 3.74
C VAL A 4 18.97 -1.12 3.92
N PHE A 5 18.93 0.02 3.21
CA PHE A 5 17.70 0.77 3.02
C PHE A 5 16.81 -0.05 2.09
N THR A 6 15.99 -0.93 2.66
CA THR A 6 14.99 -1.68 1.89
C THR A 6 13.90 -0.69 1.51
N GLU A 7 13.91 -0.24 0.26
CA GLU A 7 12.89 0.66 -0.25
C GLU A 7 11.55 -0.08 -0.31
N LEU A 8 10.57 0.40 0.46
CA LEU A 8 9.23 -0.19 0.50
C LEU A 8 8.44 0.35 -0.69
N THR A 9 7.84 -0.53 -1.48
CA THR A 9 7.09 -0.18 -2.67
C THR A 9 5.69 -0.78 -2.64
N CYS A 10 4.73 -0.07 -3.21
CA CYS A 10 3.34 -0.49 -3.31
C CYS A 10 3.28 -1.81 -4.07
N ARG A 11 2.62 -2.81 -3.47
CA ARG A 11 2.47 -4.13 -4.10
C ARG A 11 1.72 -4.07 -5.44
N SER A 12 0.85 -3.08 -5.62
CA SER A 12 0.01 -2.95 -6.83
C SER A 12 0.71 -2.17 -7.94
N CYS A 13 1.21 -0.97 -7.65
CA CYS A 13 1.73 -0.04 -8.66
C CYS A 13 3.23 0.26 -8.56
N GLY A 14 3.93 -0.27 -7.56
CA GLY A 14 5.38 -0.12 -7.40
C GLY A 14 5.86 1.26 -6.93
N VAL A 15 4.97 2.21 -6.64
CA VAL A 15 5.37 3.52 -6.09
C VAL A 15 6.00 3.35 -4.72
N LYS A 16 6.94 4.23 -4.36
CA LYS A 16 7.56 4.23 -3.04
C LYS A 16 6.51 4.50 -1.96
N LEU A 17 6.51 3.67 -0.92
CA LEU A 17 5.65 3.81 0.25
C LEU A 17 6.36 4.57 1.36
N THR A 18 5.56 5.29 2.14
CA THR A 18 5.91 5.68 3.50
C THR A 18 5.83 4.47 4.43
N GLU A 19 6.49 4.56 5.59
CA GLU A 19 6.39 3.51 6.64
C GLU A 19 4.92 3.25 7.03
N TYR A 20 4.13 4.33 7.15
CA TYR A 20 2.70 4.24 7.45
C TYR A 20 1.92 3.42 6.41
N GLU A 21 2.13 3.66 5.11
CA GLU A 21 1.44 2.92 4.06
C GLU A 21 1.87 1.44 4.03
N ALA A 22 3.14 1.16 4.31
CA ALA A 22 3.65 -0.20 4.35
C ALA A 22 3.06 -1.01 5.51
N GLU A 23 2.96 -0.42 6.70
CA GLU A 23 2.52 -1.11 7.92
C GLU A 23 0.99 -1.15 8.07
N GLU A 24 0.30 -0.04 7.77
CA GLU A 24 -1.12 0.14 8.12
C GLU A 24 -2.06 -0.03 6.91
N LYS A 25 -1.53 -0.01 5.68
CA LYS A 25 -2.33 -0.01 4.44
C LYS A 25 -2.09 -1.22 3.56
N ASP A 26 -1.77 -2.37 4.16
CA ASP A 26 -1.59 -3.64 3.45
C ASP A 26 -0.50 -3.58 2.36
N ALA A 27 0.54 -2.78 2.61
CA ALA A 27 1.60 -2.47 1.65
C ALA A 27 1.08 -1.92 0.31
N LEU A 28 0.02 -1.11 0.36
CA LEU A 28 -0.53 -0.36 -0.77
C LEU A 28 -0.35 1.13 -0.52
N CYS A 29 -0.11 1.89 -1.59
CA CYS A 29 -0.24 3.33 -1.52
C CYS A 29 -1.71 3.70 -1.28
N MET A 30 -1.94 4.94 -0.84
CA MET A 30 -3.29 5.41 -0.52
C MET A 30 -4.28 5.27 -1.68
N GLU A 31 -3.85 5.45 -2.93
CA GLU A 31 -4.70 5.29 -4.11
C GLU A 31 -5.18 3.85 -4.28
N CYS A 32 -4.24 2.90 -4.37
CA CYS A 32 -4.58 1.47 -4.51
C CYS A 32 -5.32 0.92 -3.30
N TYR A 33 -5.02 1.40 -2.08
CA TYR A 33 -5.76 1.04 -0.89
C TYR A 33 -7.22 1.51 -0.96
N ASN A 34 -7.46 2.75 -1.40
CA ASN A 34 -8.81 3.28 -1.52
C ASN A 34 -9.61 2.57 -2.60
N GLU A 35 -9.01 2.26 -3.75
CA GLU A 35 -9.65 1.47 -4.81
C GLU A 35 -10.08 0.09 -4.30
N LYS A 36 -9.15 -0.64 -3.65
CA LYS A 36 -9.44 -1.95 -3.04
C LYS A 36 -10.60 -1.88 -2.04
N ASN A 37 -10.67 -0.84 -1.22
CA ASN A 37 -11.75 -0.67 -0.24
C ASN A 37 -13.07 -0.21 -0.89
N ALA A 38 -13.00 0.62 -1.93
CA ALA A 38 -14.18 1.04 -2.69
C ALA A 38 -14.86 -0.14 -3.39
N GLU A 39 -14.09 -1.06 -3.96
CA GLU A 39 -14.61 -2.30 -4.55
C GLU A 39 -15.32 -3.19 -3.52
N VAL A 40 -14.71 -3.33 -2.33
CA VAL A 40 -15.32 -4.09 -1.23
C VAL A 40 -16.64 -3.46 -0.79
N LEU A 41 -16.69 -2.14 -0.65
CA LEU A 41 -17.92 -1.42 -0.26
C LEU A 41 -18.99 -1.48 -1.37
N ALA A 42 -18.59 -1.41 -2.64
CA ALA A 42 -19.52 -1.46 -3.76
C ALA A 42 -20.15 -2.85 -3.98
N GLY A 43 -19.43 -3.93 -3.62
CA GLY A 43 -19.89 -5.32 -3.77
C GLY A 43 -20.83 -5.83 -2.68
N MET A 44 -21.15 -5.02 -1.66
CA MET A 44 -22.03 -5.40 -0.55
C MET A 44 -23.50 -4.94 -0.73
N ASN A 45 -23.88 -4.45 -1.91
CA ASN A 45 -25.24 -4.01 -2.24
C ASN A 45 -26.03 -5.04 -3.06
#